data_AF-A0A016VIU3-F1
#
_entry.id   AF-A0A016VIU3-F1
#
_cell.length_a   1.000
_cell.length_b   1.000
_cell.length_c   1.000
_cell.angle_alpha   90.00
_cell.angle_beta   90.00
_cell.angle_gamma   90.00
#
_symmetry.space_group_name_H-M   'P 1'
#
loop_
_entity.id
_entity.type
_entity.pdbx_description
1 polymer ?
#
loop_
_entity_poly.entity_id
_entity_poly.type
_entity_poly.pdbx_seq_one_letter_code
_entity_poly.pdbx_strand_id
1 'polypeptide(L)'
;MPILHKICHEIIQTLHQYRICLVAKWIPREMNWEADIASRRIDLDDWGITHSIAEAIQKRWGAARLYLFATSSNKKCEYFIKSGLGTSSW
;
A
#
# COMPACT_ATOMS: atom_id res chain seq x y z
N MET A 1 7.48 27.46 3.20
CA MET A 1 7.36 26.50 4.31
C MET A 1 7.47 25.09 3.74
N PRO A 2 8.39 24.24 4.23
CA PRO A 2 8.56 22.86 3.74
C PRO A 2 7.26 22.05 3.87
N ILE A 3 6.96 21.18 2.90
CA ILE A 3 5.72 20.38 2.86
C ILE A 3 5.53 19.56 4.16
N LEU A 4 6.60 18.97 4.69
CA LEU A 4 6.55 18.20 5.93
C LEU A 4 6.10 19.04 7.13
N HIS A 5 6.57 20.28 7.22
CA HIS A 5 6.18 21.19 8.29
C HIS A 5 4.68 21.54 8.21
N LYS A 6 4.16 21.75 6.99
CA LYS A 6 2.73 21.97 6.76
C LYS A 6 1.89 20.77 7.22
N ILE A 7 2.28 19.54 6.84
CA ILE A 7 1.58 18.31 7.21
C ILE A 7 1.59 18.13 8.74
N CYS A 8 2.73 18.36 9.40
CA CYS A 8 2.79 18.29 10.87
C CYS A 8 1.80 19.25 11.53
N HIS A 9 1.69 20.49 11.02
CA HIS A 9 0.72 21.45 11.53
C HIS A 9 -0.73 20.98 11.34
N GLU A 10 -1.07 20.44 10.17
CA GLU A 10 -2.41 19.91 9.89
C GLU A 10 -2.77 18.73 10.81
N ILE A 11 -1.81 17.83 11.08
CA ILE A 11 -1.98 16.74 12.05
C ILE A 11 -2.24 17.30 13.45
N ILE A 12 -1.42 18.25 13.92
CA ILE A 12 -1.58 18.83 15.26
C ILE A 12 -2.94 19.51 15.41
N GLN A 13 -3.38 20.27 14.40
CA GLN A 13 -4.69 20.93 14.40
C GLN A 13 -5.83 19.90 14.48
N THR A 14 -5.72 18.80 13.73
CA THR A 14 -6.69 17.70 13.74
C THR A 14 -6.77 17.07 15.13
N LEU A 15 -5.63 16.74 15.74
CA LEU A 15 -5.58 16.15 17.08
C LEU A 15 -6.24 17.07 18.11
N HIS A 16 -5.98 18.37 18.03
CA HIS A 16 -6.58 19.36 18.92
C HIS A 16 -8.11 19.45 18.73
N GLN A 17 -8.59 19.53 17.48
CA GLN A 17 -10.01 19.60 17.17
C GLN A 17 -10.79 18.41 17.73
N TYR A 18 -10.24 17.20 17.63
CA TYR A 18 -10.89 15.97 18.08
C TYR A 18 -10.52 15.56 19.50
N ARG A 19 -9.74 16.37 20.23
CA ARG A 19 -9.24 16.07 21.59
C ARG A 19 -8.51 14.72 21.68
N ILE A 20 -7.76 14.38 20.63
CA ILE A 20 -6.98 13.14 20.57
C ILE A 20 -5.64 13.37 21.26
N CYS A 21 -5.32 12.56 22.27
CA CYS A 21 -4.00 12.55 22.88
C CYS A 21 -3.06 11.66 22.05
N LEU A 22 -2.10 12.28 21.35
CA LEU A 22 -1.05 11.55 20.63
C LEU A 22 0.16 11.37 21.55
N VAL A 23 0.53 10.12 21.82
CA VAL A 23 1.77 9.76 22.51
C VAL A 23 2.74 9.20 21.48
N ALA A 24 3.71 10.00 21.05
CA ALA A 24 4.78 9.52 20.19
C ALA A 24 5.84 8.82 21.05
N LYS A 25 6.07 7.52 20.79
CA LYS A 25 7.16 6.76 21.38
C LYS A 25 8.17 6.42 20.31
N TRP A 26 9.39 6.91 20.48
CA TRP A 26 10.52 6.47 19.66
C TRP A 26 11.00 5.11 20.17
N ILE A 27 11.18 4.16 19.26
CA ILE A 27 11.70 2.82 19.55
C ILE A 27 13.09 2.72 18.90
N PRO A 28 14.15 2.40 19.67
CA PRO A 28 15.48 2.15 19.11
C PRO A 28 15.43 1.09 18.01
N ARG A 29 16.28 1.22 16.99
CA ARG A 29 16.26 0.32 15.84
C ARG A 29 16.51 -1.13 16.25
N GLU A 30 17.36 -1.34 17.23
CA GLU A 30 17.70 -2.65 17.81
C GLU A 30 16.46 -3.34 18.41
N MET A 31 15.48 -2.56 18.87
CA MET A 31 14.22 -3.04 19.44
C MET A 31 13.07 -3.10 18.41
N ASN A 32 13.25 -2.54 17.21
CA ASN A 32 12.24 -2.53 16.15
C ASN A 32 12.28 -3.76 15.24
N TRP A 33 13.12 -4.75 15.54
CA TRP A 33 13.40 -5.87 14.66
C TRP A 33 12.14 -6.69 14.30
N GLU A 34 11.20 -6.87 15.23
CA GLU A 34 9.94 -7.58 14.97
C GLU A 34 9.07 -6.85 13.94
N ALA A 35 8.91 -5.53 14.08
CA ALA A 35 8.16 -4.70 13.14
C ALA A 35 8.87 -4.59 11.78
N ASP A 36 10.20 -4.53 11.78
CA ASP A 36 11.03 -4.59 10.58
C ASP A 36 10.87 -5.93 9.84
N ILE A 37 10.76 -7.05 10.56
CA ILE A 37 10.50 -8.36 9.94
C ILE A 37 9.05 -8.43 9.46
N ALA A 38 8.08 -8.02 10.28
CA ALA A 38 6.66 -8.04 9.93
C ALA A 38 6.35 -7.18 8.70
N SER A 39 6.95 -5.99 8.58
CA SER A 39 6.80 -5.13 7.39
C SER A 39 7.43 -5.72 6.13
N ARG A 40 8.45 -6.58 6.25
CA ARG A 40 9.04 -7.34 5.14
C ARG A 40 8.30 -8.63 4.86
N ARG A 41 7.53 -9.13 5.83
CA ARG A 41 6.63 -10.27 5.69
C ARG A 41 5.38 -9.77 4.97
N ILE A 42 5.56 -9.45 3.70
CA ILE A 42 4.49 -9.15 2.76
C ILE A 42 3.60 -10.39 2.74
N ASP A 43 2.35 -10.23 3.14
CA ASP A 43 1.32 -11.19 2.81
C ASP A 43 1.15 -11.16 1.29
N LEU A 44 1.77 -12.13 0.62
CA LEU A 44 1.78 -12.21 -0.84
C LEU A 44 0.37 -12.47 -1.40
N ASP A 45 -0.59 -12.86 -0.55
CA ASP A 45 -1.93 -13.24 -0.97
C ASP A 45 -2.94 -12.07 -0.96
N ASP A 46 -2.65 -10.93 -0.31
CA ASP A 46 -3.69 -9.95 0.06
C ASP A 46 -3.68 -8.58 -0.66
N TRP A 47 -2.73 -8.30 -1.55
CA TRP A 47 -2.58 -6.95 -2.12
C TRP A 47 -3.42 -6.65 -3.38
N GLY A 48 -4.49 -7.42 -3.64
CA GLY A 48 -5.32 -7.30 -4.84
C GLY A 48 -6.79 -6.96 -4.55
N ILE A 49 -7.45 -6.27 -5.51
CA ILE A 49 -8.91 -6.10 -5.46
C ILE A 49 -9.63 -7.41 -5.84
N THR A 50 -10.82 -7.62 -5.29
CA THR A 50 -11.68 -8.74 -5.66
C THR A 50 -12.09 -8.66 -7.13
N HIS A 51 -12.52 -9.79 -7.71
CA HIS A 51 -12.96 -9.83 -9.10
C HIS A 51 -14.17 -8.90 -9.35
N SER A 52 -15.11 -8.84 -8.41
CA SER A 52 -16.29 -7.97 -8.52
C SER A 52 -15.93 -6.48 -8.59
N ILE A 53 -14.93 -6.04 -7.83
CA ILE A 53 -14.45 -4.65 -7.89
C ILE A 53 -13.73 -4.40 -9.22
N ALA A 54 -12.92 -5.36 -9.70
CA ALA A 54 -12.27 -5.24 -11.00
C ALA A 54 -13.28 -5.14 -12.15
N GLU A 55 -14.33 -5.96 -12.14
CA GLU A 55 -15.42 -5.91 -13.11
C GLU A 55 -16.16 -4.55 -13.07
N ALA A 56 -16.48 -4.05 -11.87
CA ALA A 56 -17.16 -2.77 -11.71
C ALA A 56 -16.33 -1.61 -12.28
N ILE A 57 -15.01 -1.62 -12.05
CA ILE A 57 -14.09 -0.63 -12.60
C ILE A 57 -14.06 -0.73 -14.13
N GLN A 58 -13.88 -1.93 -14.69
CA GLN A 58 -13.82 -2.11 -16.15
C GLN A 58 -15.14 -1.76 -16.85
N LYS A 59 -16.28 -2.03 -16.22
CA LYS A 59 -17.59 -1.64 -16.76
C LYS A 59 -17.73 -0.11 -16.83
N ARG A 60 -17.14 0.61 -15.88
CA ARG A 60 -17.25 2.07 -15.78
C ARG A 60 -16.23 2.81 -16.64
N TRP A 61 -15.00 2.32 -16.75
CA TRP A 61 -13.89 3.02 -17.41
C TRP A 61 -13.35 2.30 -18.66
N GLY A 62 -13.91 1.15 -19.03
CA GLY A 62 -13.51 0.35 -20.19
C GLY A 62 -12.72 -0.91 -19.81
N ALA A 63 -12.71 -1.89 -20.71
CA ALA A 63 -12.04 -3.17 -20.50
C ALA A 63 -10.51 -3.00 -20.53
N ALA A 64 -9.86 -3.23 -19.39
CA ALA A 64 -8.42 -3.18 -19.28
C ALA A 64 -7.80 -4.48 -19.78
N ARG A 65 -6.71 -4.37 -20.55
CA ARG A 65 -5.95 -5.53 -21.03
C ARG A 65 -4.71 -5.82 -20.19
N LEU A 66 -4.22 -4.83 -19.44
CA LEU A 66 -2.98 -4.89 -18.67
C LEU A 66 -3.25 -4.57 -17.19
N TYR A 67 -2.79 -5.43 -16.29
CA TYR A 67 -2.86 -5.22 -14.85
C TYR A 67 -1.45 -5.01 -14.26
N LEU A 68 -1.13 -3.80 -13.85
CA LEU A 68 0.25 -3.37 -13.53
C LEU A 68 0.81 -3.92 -12.22
N PHE A 69 -0.06 -4.44 -11.36
CA PHE A 69 0.24 -4.78 -9.98
C PHE A 69 -0.39 -6.13 -9.68
N ALA A 70 0.13 -7.18 -10.32
CA ALA A 70 -0.43 -8.52 -10.20
C ALA A 70 0.61 -9.64 -10.18
N THR A 71 0.21 -10.79 -9.67
CA THR A 71 0.86 -12.08 -9.82
C THR A 71 0.06 -12.96 -10.78
N SER A 72 0.61 -14.12 -11.13
CA SER A 72 -0.15 -15.15 -11.87
C SER A 72 -1.40 -15.62 -11.12
N SER A 73 -1.39 -15.58 -9.78
CA SER A 73 -2.50 -16.01 -8.93
C SER A 73 -3.61 -14.96 -8.78
N ASN A 74 -3.30 -13.66 -8.84
CA ASN A 74 -4.29 -12.60 -8.59
C ASN A 74 -4.69 -11.78 -9.83
N LYS A 75 -4.15 -12.09 -11.02
CA LYS A 75 -4.42 -11.34 -12.25
C LYS A 75 -5.92 -11.23 -12.56
N LYS A 76 -6.34 -10.04 -13.01
CA LYS A 76 -7.73 -9.75 -13.43
C LYS A 76 -7.83 -9.42 -14.93
N CYS A 77 -6.70 -9.40 -15.62
CA CYS A 77 -6.59 -9.10 -17.05
C CYS A 77 -5.72 -10.17 -17.74
N GLU A 78 -5.78 -10.17 -19.07
CA GLU A 78 -5.00 -11.06 -19.95
C GLU A 78 -3.49 -10.93 -19.66
N TYR A 79 -3.00 -9.68 -19.62
CA TYR A 79 -1.61 -9.35 -19.34
C TYR A 79 -1.47 -8.74 -17.94
N PHE A 80 -0.34 -9.00 -17.28
CA PHE A 80 -0.04 -8.40 -15.99
C PHE A 80 1.47 -8.17 -15.80
N ILE A 81 1.81 -7.22 -14.93
CA ILE A 81 3.17 -6.95 -14.49
C ILE A 81 3.30 -7.37 -13.03
N LYS A 82 4.34 -8.16 -12.73
CA LYS A 82 4.70 -8.53 -11.37
C LYS A 82 5.59 -7.45 -10.77
N SER A 83 5.16 -6.88 -9.64
CA SER A 83 6.04 -6.01 -8.85
C SER A 83 7.09 -6.88 -8.17
N GLY A 84 8.30 -6.89 -8.71
CA GLY A 84 9.43 -7.63 -8.18
C GLY A 84 10.66 -7.41 -9.04
N LEU A 85 11.59 -6.60 -8.55
CA LEU A 85 12.99 -6.66 -8.99
C LEU A 85 13.49 -8.10 -8.72
N GLY A 86 13.78 -8.85 -9.79
CA GLY A 86 14.32 -10.22 -9.77
C GLY A 86 13.21 -11.29 -9.82
N THR A 87 13.01 -12.06 -10.88
CA THR A 87 13.88 -12.52 -11.95
C THR A 87 13.13 -12.49 -13.28
N SER A 88 13.74 -11.88 -14.29
CA SER A 88 13.42 -12.18 -15.69
C SER A 88 13.86 -13.63 -15.93
N SER A 89 12.92 -14.52 -16.21
CA SER A 89 13.21 -15.72 -17.00
C SER A 89 12.62 -15.47 -18.38
N TRP A 90 13.52 -15.36 -19.35
CA TRP A 90 13.22 -15.27 -20.78
C TRP A 90 12.54 -16.55 -21.27
#